data_AF-A0A8J7F6A3-F1
#
_entry.id   AF-A0A8J7F6A3-F1
#
_cell.length_a   1.000
_cell.length_b   1.000
_cell.length_c   1.000
_cell.angle_alpha   90.00
_cell.angle_beta   90.00
_cell.angle_gamma   90.00
#
_symmetry.space_group_name_H-M   'P 1'
#
loop_
_entity.id
_entity.type
_entity.pdbx_description
1 polymer ?
#
loop_
_entity_poly.entity_id
_entity_poly.type
_entity_poly.pdbx_seq_one_letter_code
_entity_poly.pdbx_strand_id
1 'polypeptide(L)' 'MDNSQEILVEKNVKYNVEFNGKVVSIENVPVRINEETQEYYVSSTVVQFIVNVVLEQFTQA' A
#
# COMPACT_ATOMS: atom_id res chain seq x y z
N MET A 1 -18.96 -23.32 13.45
CA MET A 1 -18.41 -21.96 13.64
C MET A 1 -17.04 -22.01 13.02
N ASP A 2 -16.91 -21.45 11.82
CA ASP A 2 -15.64 -21.46 11.11
C ASP A 2 -14.68 -20.52 11.86
N ASN A 3 -13.60 -21.09 12.38
CA ASN A 3 -12.61 -20.40 13.20
C ASN A 3 -11.36 -20.18 12.36
N SER A 4 -11.55 -19.76 11.10
CA SER A 4 -10.49 -19.28 10.22
C SER A 4 -9.95 -17.99 10.82
N GLN A 5 -9.00 -18.11 11.74
CA GLN A 5 -8.15 -17.00 12.14
C GLN A 5 -7.41 -16.56 10.88
N GLU A 6 -7.94 -15.56 10.18
CA GLU A 6 -7.30 -15.01 8.98
C GLU A 6 -5.83 -14.72 9.28
N ILE A 7 -4.95 -15.48 8.62
CA ILE A 7 -3.51 -15.30 8.77
C ILE A 7 -3.13 -14.07 7.96
N LEU A 8 -3.18 -12.91 8.62
CA LEU A 8 -2.69 -11.65 8.07
C LEU A 8 -1.17 -11.57 8.29
N VAL A 9 -0.42 -11.64 7.19
CA VAL A 9 1.05 -11.54 7.22
C VAL A 9 1.49 -10.16 6.74
N GLU A 10 2.36 -9.51 7.52
CA GLU A 10 2.98 -8.24 7.11
C GLU A 10 4.03 -8.47 6.01
N LYS A 11 3.94 -7.71 4.93
CA LYS A 11 4.91 -7.71 3.83
C LYS A 11 5.20 -6.28 3.38
N ASN A 12 6.42 -6.06 2.93
CA ASN A 12 6.82 -4.83 2.23
C ASN A 12 6.67 -5.03 0.73
N VAL A 13 5.93 -4.15 0.08
CA VAL A 13 5.62 -4.26 -1.35
C VAL A 13 5.96 -2.98 -2.10
N LYS A 14 6.01 -3.09 -3.42
CA LYS A 14 6.11 -1.95 -4.33
C LYS A 14 4.70 -1.50 -4.74
N TYR A 15 4.40 -0.23 -4.55
CA TYR A 15 3.19 0.41 -5.11
C TYR A 15 3.57 1.30 -6.29
N ASN A 16 2.85 1.16 -7.40
CA ASN A 16 2.94 2.09 -8.52
C ASN A 16 1.65 2.91 -8.54
N VAL A 17 1.79 4.22 -8.36
CA VAL A 17 0.66 5.15 -8.42
C VAL A 17 0.78 5.96 -9.70
N GLU A 18 -0.25 5.89 -10.54
CA GLU A 18 -0.37 6.79 -11.68
C GLU A 18 -1.11 8.06 -11.24
N PHE A 19 -0.48 9.21 -11.43
CA PHE A 19 -1.07 10.51 -11.13
C PHE A 19 -0.62 11.53 -12.18
N ASN A 20 -1.57 12.29 -12.74
CA ASN A 20 -1.31 13.26 -13.81
C ASN A 20 -0.45 12.71 -14.97
N GLY A 21 -0.71 11.46 -15.38
CA GLY A 21 0.03 10.79 -16.47
C GLY A 21 1.48 10.43 -16.17
N LYS A 22 1.92 10.56 -14.91
CA LYS A 22 3.23 10.09 -14.43
C LYS A 22 3.04 8.93 -13.46
N VAL A 23 3.96 7.97 -13.52
CA VAL A 23 4.00 6.85 -12.57
C VAL A 23 4.99 7.15 -11.46
N VAL A 24 4.52 7.11 -10.22
CA VAL A 24 5.33 7.17 -9.01
C VAL A 24 5.46 5.77 -8.44
N SER A 25 6.68 5.22 -8.45
CA SER A 25 6.99 3.95 -7.79
C SER A 25 7.42 4.20 -6.35
N ILE A 26 6.70 3.62 -5.40
CA ILE A 26 6.96 3.71 -3.97
C ILE A 26 7.37 2.32 -3.50
N GLU A 27 8.62 2.21 -3.03
CA GLU A 27 9.19 0.95 -2.55
C GLU A 27 8.96 0.80 -1.04
N ASN A 28 9.02 -0.45 -0.56
CA ASN A 28 8.94 -0.79 0.87
C ASN A 28 7.66 -0.32 1.58
N VAL A 29 6.51 -0.35 0.90
CA VAL A 29 5.22 0.00 1.48
C VAL A 29 4.75 -1.18 2.36
N PRO A 30 4.55 -0.99 3.67
CA PRO A 30 4.11 -2.08 4.54
C PRO A 30 2.62 -2.32 4.36
N VAL A 31 2.26 -3.58 4.08
CA VAL A 31 0.88 -4.04 3.92
C VAL A 31 0.68 -5.35 4.67
N ARG A 32 -0.56 -5.66 5.03
CA ARG A 32 -0.92 -6.99 5.50
C ARG A 32 -1.61 -7.74 4.36
N ILE A 33 -1.25 -8.99 4.16
CA ILE A 33 -1.85 -9.86 3.15
C ILE A 33 -2.57 -10.99 3.87
N ASN A 34 -3.82 -11.23 3.50
CA ASN A 34 -4.49 -12.48 3.85
C ASN A 34 -3.94 -13.56 2.90
N GLU A 35 -3.23 -14.55 3.43
CA GLU A 35 -2.58 -15.57 2.59
C GLU A 35 -3.58 -16.48 1.85
N GLU A 36 -4.81 -16.60 2.35
CA GLU A 36 -5.85 -17.42 1.74
C GLU A 36 -6.55 -16.68 0.59
N THR A 37 -6.94 -15.43 0.81
CA THR A 37 -7.67 -14.63 -0.19
C THR A 37 -6.77 -13.83 -1.12
N GLN A 38 -5.49 -13.68 -0.77
CA GLN A 38 -4.53 -12.78 -1.42
C GLN A 38 -4.96 -11.30 -1.38
N GLU A 39 -5.89 -10.94 -0.48
CA GLU A 39 -6.31 -9.55 -0.31
C GLU A 39 -5.27 -8.74 0.45
N TYR A 40 -5.13 -7.48 0.04
CA TYR A 40 -4.19 -6.53 0.60
C TYR A 40 -4.91 -5.55 1.51
N TYR A 41 -4.44 -5.46 2.74
CA TYR A 41 -4.96 -4.58 3.76
C TYR A 41 -3.93 -3.50 4.06
N VAL A 42 -4.35 -2.25 3.89
CA VAL A 42 -3.51 -1.06 4.04
C VAL A 42 -4.07 -0.20 5.17
N SER A 43 -3.23 0.19 6.12
CA SER A 43 -3.67 1.08 7.21
C SER A 43 -3.82 2.52 6.70
N SER A 44 -4.63 3.33 7.41
CA SER A 44 -4.77 4.75 7.11
C SER A 44 -3.43 5.50 7.11
N THR A 45 -2.52 5.14 8.00
CA THR A 45 -1.16 5.71 8.04
C THR A 45 -0.38 5.43 6.77
N VAL A 46 -0.49 4.22 6.21
CA VAL A 46 0.18 3.85 4.96
C VAL A 46 -0.46 4.56 3.77
N VAL A 47 -1.78 4.71 3.74
CA VAL A 47 -2.47 5.52 2.73
C VAL A 47 -1.98 6.97 2.77
N GLN A 48 -1.89 7.57 3.96
CA GLN A 48 -1.37 8.93 4.13
C GLN A 48 0.07 9.06 3.66
N PHE A 49 0.93 8.08 3.97
CA PHE A 49 2.30 8.03 3.49
C PHE A 49 2.37 8.02 1.95
N ILE A 50 1.60 7.15 1.30
CA ILE A 50 1.52 7.09 -0.17
C ILE A 50 1.10 8.43 -0.76
N VAL A 51 0.03 9.03 -0.21
CA VAL A 51 -0.47 10.34 -0.67
C VAL A 51 0.59 11.42 -0.52
N ASN A 52 1.29 11.48 0.61
CA ASN A 52 2.35 12.47 0.82
C ASN A 52 3.49 12.30 -0.18
N VAL A 53 3.97 11.07 -0.38
CA VAL A 53 5.04 10.78 -1.36
C VAL A 53 4.60 11.21 -2.75
N VAL A 54 3.37 10.88 -3.16
CA VAL A 54 2.86 11.31 -4.47
C VAL A 54 2.81 12.83 -4.53
N LEU A 55 2.18 13.52 -3.58
CA LEU A 55 2.07 14.98 -3.60
C LEU A 55 3.44 15.67 -3.67
N GLU A 56 4.43 15.22 -2.90
CA GLU A 56 5.79 15.76 -2.91
C GLU A 56 6.44 15.72 -4.31
N GLN A 57 6.13 14.70 -5.13
CA GLN A 57 6.63 14.61 -6.51
C GLN A 57 6.00 15.64 -7.47
N PHE A 58 4.86 16.24 -7.12
CA PHE A 58 4.13 17.19 -7.96
C PHE A 58 4.07 18.62 -7.38
N THR A 59 4.48 18.81 -6.12
CA THR A 59 4.54 20.13 -5.48
C THR A 59 5.94 20.76 -5.52
N GLN A 60 6.94 20.10 -6.11
CA GLN A 60 8.21 20.75 -6.43
C GLN A 60 8.02 21.64 -7.67
N ALA A 61 7.66 22.90 -7.44
CA ALA A 61 7.55 23.97 -8.43
C ALA A 61 8.59 25.05 -8.15
#